data_AF-A0A2M8CBG6-F1
#
_entry.id   AF-A0A2M8CBG6-F1
#
_cell.length_a   1.000
_cell.length_b   1.000
_cell.length_c   1.000
_cell.angle_alpha   90.00
_cell.angle_beta   90.00
_cell.angle_gamma   90.00
#
_symmetry.space_group_name_H-M   'P 1'
#
loop_
_entity.id
_entity.type
_entity.pdbx_description
1 polymer ?
#
loop_
_entity_poly.entity_id
_entity_poly.type
_entity_poly.pdbx_seq_one_letter_code
_entity_poly.pdbx_strand_id
1 'polypeptide(L)'
;MPGEEDGGVHIWEENQVGIYQTATLSATDPNSLVGWLNDNGYAFPSNGQEILDYYVQKNWFFVAMKIQPEETTNSSENYSGAIQPLGIMFFSDEMVYPLKISFLSVPSGGTEVLVYAFSDERVTFPGAIEEYNAIITPNQLKGYSILPGLIDETFILTKLRKTFTSEEMGDDLVLFPVPKYITLGSIIDLNSPVEQFILVIGIFIFLLKIKMRNI
;
A
#
# COMPACT_ATOMS: atom_id res chain seq x y z
N MET A 1 -18.87 26.38 11.22
CA MET A 1 -20.13 25.81 11.75
C MET A 1 -19.79 24.39 12.16
N PRO A 2 -20.14 23.90 13.37
CA PRO A 2 -19.88 22.51 13.71
C PRO A 2 -20.96 21.64 13.05
N GLY A 3 -20.50 20.64 12.30
CA GLY A 3 -21.34 19.69 11.56
C GLY A 3 -22.18 18.80 12.48
N GLU A 4 -23.31 18.33 11.95
CA GLU A 4 -24.25 17.43 12.63
C GLU A 4 -23.55 16.15 13.12
N GLU A 5 -23.35 16.07 14.44
CA GLU A 5 -23.07 14.82 15.15
C GLU A 5 -24.38 14.07 15.37
N ASP A 6 -24.85 13.24 14.42
CA ASP A 6 -25.87 12.22 14.76
C ASP A 6 -25.87 10.97 13.86
N GLY A 7 -24.88 10.81 12.97
CA GLY A 7 -24.91 9.76 11.94
C GLY A 7 -23.74 8.79 11.93
N GLY A 8 -22.91 8.71 12.98
CA GLY A 8 -21.75 7.80 12.99
C GLY A 8 -20.70 8.06 11.91
N VAL A 9 -20.84 9.12 11.11
CA VAL A 9 -19.93 9.58 10.06
C VAL A 9 -19.64 11.06 10.30
N HIS A 10 -18.37 11.45 10.20
CA HIS A 10 -17.92 12.83 10.28
C HIS A 10 -17.25 13.22 8.97
N ILE A 11 -17.65 14.37 8.42
CA ILE A 11 -17.08 14.93 7.20
C ILE A 11 -16.06 15.99 7.61
N TRP A 12 -14.79 15.74 7.33
CA TRP A 12 -13.70 16.66 7.67
C TRP A 12 -13.53 17.74 6.62
N GLU A 13 -13.64 17.34 5.36
CA GLU A 13 -13.36 18.21 4.23
C GLU A 13 -14.07 17.69 2.99
N GLU A 14 -14.57 18.61 2.17
CA GLU A 14 -15.05 18.34 0.82
C GLU A 14 -14.38 19.32 -0.14
N ASN A 15 -13.78 18.79 -1.19
CA ASN A 15 -12.97 19.55 -2.12
C ASN A 15 -13.19 19.12 -3.56
N GLN A 16 -12.82 20.00 -4.48
CA GLN A 16 -12.68 19.69 -5.90
C GLN A 16 -11.20 19.68 -6.27
N VAL A 17 -10.69 18.52 -6.69
CA VAL A 17 -9.30 18.32 -7.10
C VAL A 17 -9.27 17.91 -8.56
N GLY A 18 -9.00 18.89 -9.44
CA GLY A 18 -9.10 18.66 -10.88
C GLY A 18 -10.53 18.26 -11.27
N ILE A 19 -10.67 17.05 -11.83
CA ILE A 19 -11.97 16.48 -12.25
C ILE A 19 -12.70 15.70 -11.14
N TYR A 20 -12.10 15.61 -9.95
CA TYR A 20 -12.62 14.81 -8.84
C TYR A 20 -13.33 15.70 -7.83
N GLN A 21 -14.56 15.34 -7.50
CA GLN A 21 -15.13 15.72 -6.21
C GLN A 21 -14.62 14.72 -5.17
N THR A 22 -14.07 15.24 -4.08
CA THR A 22 -13.45 14.46 -3.01
C THR A 22 -14.11 14.81 -1.67
N ALA A 23 -14.26 13.80 -0.81
CA ALA A 23 -14.71 13.96 0.57
C ALA A 23 -13.82 13.15 1.50
N THR A 24 -13.27 13.80 2.52
CA THR A 24 -12.49 13.16 3.58
C THR A 24 -13.38 12.92 4.79
N LEU A 25 -13.50 11.66 5.18
CA LEU A 25 -14.47 11.18 6.17
C LEU A 25 -13.78 10.39 7.27
N SER A 26 -14.37 10.35 8.45
CA SER A 26 -14.15 9.29 9.44
C SER A 26 -15.49 8.72 9.86
N ALA A 27 -15.53 7.47 10.31
CA ALA A 27 -16.75 6.85 10.79
C ALA A 27 -16.50 6.04 12.05
N THR A 28 -17.52 5.97 12.92
CA THR A 28 -17.58 5.10 14.09
C THR A 28 -18.55 3.93 13.89
N ASP A 29 -19.47 4.07 12.93
CA ASP A 29 -20.35 2.99 12.49
C ASP A 29 -20.18 2.77 10.97
N PRO A 30 -19.70 1.60 10.55
CA PRO A 30 -19.45 1.32 9.15
C PRO A 30 -20.74 1.20 8.33
N ASN A 31 -21.90 0.85 8.92
CA ASN A 31 -23.18 0.87 8.20
C ASN A 31 -23.59 2.29 7.84
N SER A 32 -23.41 3.22 8.77
CA SER A 32 -23.67 4.63 8.53
C SER A 32 -22.75 5.20 7.45
N LEU A 33 -21.48 4.76 7.38
CA LEU A 33 -20.58 5.12 6.28
C LEU A 33 -21.09 4.62 4.92
N VAL A 34 -21.57 3.38 4.84
CA VAL A 34 -22.20 2.85 3.61
C VAL A 34 -23.44 3.66 3.23
N GLY A 35 -24.29 3.99 4.20
CA GLY A 35 -25.45 4.86 4.00
C GLY A 35 -25.05 6.20 3.39
N TRP A 36 -24.10 6.89 4.02
CA TRP A 36 -23.59 8.18 3.54
C TRP A 36 -23.00 8.07 2.12
N LEU A 37 -22.20 7.02 1.84
CA LEU A 37 -21.63 6.81 0.51
C LEU A 37 -22.73 6.66 -0.55
N ASN A 38 -23.73 5.82 -0.29
CA ASN A 38 -24.83 5.59 -1.23
C ASN A 38 -25.70 6.84 -1.43
N ASP A 39 -26.05 7.54 -0.34
CA ASP A 39 -26.85 8.77 -0.38
C ASP A 39 -26.15 9.90 -1.15
N ASN A 40 -24.81 9.91 -1.13
CA ASN A 40 -23.99 10.86 -1.87
C ASN A 40 -23.58 10.35 -3.27
N GLY A 41 -24.17 9.25 -3.75
CA GLY A 41 -23.98 8.74 -5.11
C GLY A 41 -22.66 8.01 -5.36
N TYR A 42 -21.98 7.55 -4.32
CA TYR A 42 -20.86 6.63 -4.43
C TYR A 42 -21.39 5.19 -4.49
N ALA A 43 -20.96 4.42 -5.50
CA ALA A 43 -21.35 3.03 -5.64
C ALA A 43 -20.45 2.14 -4.74
N PHE A 44 -20.91 1.84 -3.52
CA PHE A 44 -20.21 0.93 -2.62
C PHE A 44 -20.78 -0.50 -2.73
N PRO A 45 -19.95 -1.54 -2.94
CA PRO A 45 -20.44 -2.89 -3.12
C PRO A 45 -20.97 -3.48 -1.80
N SER A 46 -22.09 -4.22 -1.87
CA SER A 46 -22.75 -4.77 -0.67
C SER A 46 -21.93 -5.81 0.08
N ASN A 47 -20.98 -6.48 -0.58
CA ASN A 47 -20.04 -7.41 0.05
C ASN A 47 -18.80 -6.72 0.64
N GLY A 48 -18.74 -5.39 0.64
CA GLY A 48 -17.60 -4.63 1.13
C GLY A 48 -17.65 -4.23 2.60
N GLN A 49 -18.73 -4.58 3.32
CA GLN A 49 -18.95 -4.16 4.70
C GLN A 49 -17.77 -4.51 5.62
N GLU A 50 -17.30 -5.76 5.58
CA GLU A 50 -16.19 -6.24 6.42
C GLU A 50 -14.89 -5.44 6.22
N ILE A 51 -14.70 -4.86 5.02
CA ILE A 51 -13.55 -4.03 4.71
C ILE A 51 -13.67 -2.66 5.41
N LEU A 52 -14.85 -2.05 5.38
CA LEU A 52 -15.09 -0.80 6.11
C LEU A 52 -15.00 -1.00 7.62
N ASP A 53 -15.56 -2.10 8.14
CA ASP A 53 -15.49 -2.46 9.55
C ASP A 53 -14.03 -2.49 10.02
N TYR A 54 -13.13 -3.10 9.24
CA TYR A 54 -11.70 -3.16 9.54
C TYR A 54 -11.06 -1.76 9.66
N TYR A 55 -11.36 -0.86 8.72
CA TYR A 55 -10.76 0.49 8.72
C TYR A 55 -11.38 1.40 9.79
N VAL A 56 -12.68 1.27 10.05
CA VAL A 56 -13.35 1.97 11.16
C VAL A 56 -12.75 1.56 12.50
N GLN A 57 -12.54 0.26 12.75
CA GLN A 57 -11.92 -0.23 13.99
C GLN A 57 -10.47 0.23 14.17
N LYS A 58 -9.77 0.51 13.07
CA LYS A 58 -8.41 1.08 13.07
C LYS A 58 -8.40 2.61 13.08
N ASN A 59 -9.57 3.26 13.18
CA ASN A 59 -9.73 4.71 13.17
C ASN A 59 -9.13 5.38 11.93
N TRP A 60 -9.21 4.71 10.78
CA TRP A 60 -8.77 5.28 9.51
C TRP A 60 -9.73 6.35 9.02
N PHE A 61 -9.17 7.27 8.24
CA PHE A 61 -9.93 8.19 7.42
C PHE A 61 -10.23 7.53 6.06
N PHE A 62 -11.33 7.94 5.46
CA PHE A 62 -11.76 7.50 4.13
C PHE A 62 -11.73 8.71 3.19
N VAL A 63 -11.18 8.51 2.00
CA VAL A 63 -11.22 9.51 0.93
C VAL A 63 -12.15 8.98 -0.16
N ALA A 64 -13.38 9.50 -0.19
CA ALA A 64 -14.35 9.18 -1.22
C ALA A 64 -14.14 10.11 -2.42
N MET A 65 -14.15 9.56 -3.63
CA MET A 65 -13.87 10.34 -4.85
C MET A 65 -14.82 9.93 -5.98
N LYS A 66 -15.34 10.91 -6.72
CA LYS A 66 -16.15 10.68 -7.93
C LYS A 66 -15.88 11.74 -8.99
N ILE A 67 -16.04 11.37 -10.25
CA ILE A 67 -15.91 12.29 -11.39
C ILE A 67 -17.28 12.89 -11.68
N GLN A 68 -17.36 14.21 -11.84
CA GLN A 68 -18.60 14.87 -12.28
C GLN A 68 -18.66 14.95 -13.82
N PRO A 69 -19.69 14.37 -14.47
CA PRO A 69 -19.81 14.39 -15.93
C PRO A 69 -19.88 15.78 -16.54
N GLU A 70 -20.50 16.75 -15.86
CA GLU A 70 -20.76 18.10 -16.42
C GLU A 70 -19.50 18.96 -16.57
N GLU A 71 -18.39 18.62 -15.92
CA GLU A 71 -17.13 19.34 -16.09
C GLU A 71 -16.27 18.84 -17.25
N THR A 72 -16.62 17.68 -17.82
CA THR A 72 -15.95 17.15 -19.03
C THR A 72 -16.40 17.85 -20.31
N THR A 73 -17.50 18.62 -20.29
CA THR A 73 -18.07 19.27 -21.48
C THR A 73 -17.63 20.72 -21.68
N ASN A 74 -17.24 21.44 -20.62
CA ASN A 74 -16.81 22.86 -20.71
C ASN A 74 -15.28 23.06 -20.84
N SER A 75 -14.51 21.97 -20.83
CA SER A 75 -13.05 22.00 -20.90
C SER A 75 -12.55 21.36 -22.19
N SER A 76 -13.08 21.81 -23.32
CA SER A 76 -12.88 21.26 -24.67
C SER A 76 -11.49 21.52 -25.27
N GLU A 77 -10.51 22.01 -24.52
CA GLU A 77 -9.17 22.28 -25.06
C GLU A 77 -8.02 21.46 -24.47
N ASN A 78 -8.16 20.69 -23.39
CA ASN A 78 -7.00 19.95 -22.82
C ASN A 78 -7.25 18.61 -22.10
N TYR A 79 -8.48 18.07 -22.05
CA TYR A 79 -8.70 16.77 -21.40
C TYR A 79 -8.58 15.61 -22.40
N SER A 80 -7.40 15.01 -22.49
CA SER A 80 -7.12 13.85 -23.36
C SER A 80 -7.74 12.52 -22.87
N GLY A 81 -8.78 12.56 -22.03
CA GLY A 81 -9.32 11.36 -21.36
C GLY A 81 -8.36 10.70 -20.36
N ALA A 82 -7.24 11.35 -20.01
CA ALA A 82 -6.29 10.86 -19.04
C ALA A 82 -6.76 11.20 -17.61
N ILE A 83 -7.00 10.16 -16.80
CA ILE A 83 -7.20 10.24 -15.34
C ILE A 83 -5.99 10.99 -14.74
N GLN A 84 -6.26 12.07 -13.99
CA GLN A 84 -5.19 12.81 -13.33
C GLN A 84 -4.69 12.02 -12.10
N PRO A 85 -3.37 11.87 -11.90
CA PRO A 85 -2.86 11.21 -10.72
C PRO A 85 -3.18 12.03 -9.47
N LEU A 86 -3.51 11.34 -8.38
CA LEU A 86 -3.82 11.96 -7.09
C LEU A 86 -2.73 11.60 -6.08
N GLY A 87 -2.35 12.59 -5.27
CA GLY A 87 -1.50 12.40 -4.11
C GLY A 87 -2.35 12.38 -2.85
N ILE A 88 -2.14 11.39 -1.99
CA ILE A 88 -2.74 11.32 -0.66
C ILE A 88 -1.58 11.33 0.34
N MET A 89 -1.65 12.24 1.31
CA MET A 89 -0.67 12.36 2.38
C MET A 89 -1.37 12.10 3.71
N PHE A 90 -0.79 11.23 4.52
CA PHE A 90 -1.27 10.92 5.86
C PHE A 90 -0.08 10.55 6.74
N PHE A 91 -0.28 10.62 8.06
CA PHE A 91 0.72 10.25 9.04
C PHE A 91 0.47 8.82 9.54
N SER A 92 1.54 8.06 9.69
CA SER A 92 1.53 6.69 10.18
C SER A 92 2.88 6.37 10.85
N ASP A 93 2.86 5.54 11.87
CA ASP A 93 4.07 5.03 12.52
C ASP A 93 4.78 3.97 11.66
N GLU A 94 4.06 3.40 10.69
CA GLU A 94 4.55 2.39 9.75
C GLU A 94 4.44 2.90 8.30
N MET A 95 5.37 2.47 7.43
CA MET A 95 5.27 2.68 5.99
C MET A 95 4.22 1.72 5.41
N VAL A 96 2.96 2.14 5.41
CA VAL A 96 1.81 1.33 5.04
C VAL A 96 1.24 1.74 3.68
N TYR A 97 0.91 0.74 2.87
CA TYR A 97 0.07 0.89 1.68
C TYR A 97 -1.28 0.18 1.93
N PRO A 98 -2.43 0.90 1.85
CA PRO A 98 -3.75 0.36 2.23
C PRO A 98 -4.28 -0.66 1.21
N LEU A 99 -3.65 -1.83 1.13
CA LEU A 99 -3.96 -2.84 0.13
C LEU A 99 -5.35 -3.45 0.35
N LYS A 100 -5.79 -3.61 1.61
CA LYS A 100 -7.02 -4.36 1.91
C LYS A 100 -8.26 -3.75 1.26
N ILE A 101 -8.29 -2.42 1.06
CA ILE A 101 -9.42 -1.76 0.40
C ILE A 101 -9.55 -2.17 -1.08
N SER A 102 -8.43 -2.55 -1.71
CA SER A 102 -8.39 -2.96 -3.11
C SER A 102 -9.08 -4.31 -3.37
N PHE A 103 -9.32 -5.10 -2.32
CA PHE A 103 -10.11 -6.33 -2.38
C PHE A 103 -11.48 -6.10 -3.05
N LEU A 104 -12.07 -4.93 -2.85
CA LEU A 104 -13.39 -4.57 -3.41
C LEU A 104 -13.40 -4.45 -4.94
N SER A 105 -12.23 -4.30 -5.56
CA SER A 105 -12.09 -4.00 -7.00
C SER A 105 -11.14 -4.94 -7.74
N VAL A 106 -10.55 -5.93 -7.05
CA VAL A 106 -9.58 -6.84 -7.65
C VAL A 106 -10.28 -7.76 -8.66
N PRO A 107 -9.79 -7.87 -9.91
CA PRO A 107 -10.33 -8.82 -10.88
C PRO A 107 -9.89 -10.24 -10.53
N SER A 108 -10.54 -11.26 -11.12
CA SER A 108 -10.23 -12.67 -10.86
C SER A 108 -8.79 -13.08 -11.18
N GLY A 109 -8.10 -12.35 -12.07
CA GLY A 109 -6.69 -12.54 -12.40
C GLY A 109 -5.70 -11.88 -11.44
N GLY A 110 -6.19 -11.21 -10.40
CA GLY A 110 -5.39 -10.40 -9.48
C GLY A 110 -5.08 -9.01 -10.02
N THR A 111 -4.49 -8.18 -9.15
CA THR A 111 -4.05 -6.82 -9.48
C THR A 111 -2.56 -6.71 -9.25
N GLU A 112 -1.86 -6.14 -10.23
CA GLU A 112 -0.47 -5.77 -10.08
C GLU A 112 -0.34 -4.48 -9.26
N VAL A 113 0.50 -4.53 -8.23
CA VAL A 113 0.87 -3.37 -7.42
C VAL A 113 2.36 -3.09 -7.64
N LEU A 114 2.64 -1.85 -8.02
CA LEU A 114 3.99 -1.33 -8.21
C LEU A 114 4.23 -0.20 -7.21
N VAL A 115 5.13 -0.41 -6.26
CA VAL A 115 5.45 0.55 -5.20
C VAL A 115 6.83 1.15 -5.47
N TYR A 116 6.91 2.47 -5.43
CA TYR A 116 8.15 3.22 -5.37
C TYR A 116 8.27 3.82 -3.97
N ALA A 117 9.20 3.31 -3.18
CA ALA A 117 9.42 3.77 -1.81
C ALA A 117 10.70 4.62 -1.75
N PHE A 118 10.58 5.84 -1.24
CA PHE A 118 11.71 6.69 -0.86
C PHE A 118 11.85 6.63 0.67
N SER A 119 12.98 6.14 1.15
CA SER A 119 13.23 5.93 2.59
C SER A 119 14.73 5.98 2.92
N ASP A 120 15.07 6.18 4.19
CA ASP A 120 16.47 6.19 4.67
C ASP A 120 17.16 4.84 4.45
N GLU A 121 16.39 3.76 4.54
CA GLU A 121 16.85 2.40 4.32
C GLU A 121 16.13 1.77 3.14
N ARG A 122 16.77 0.79 2.49
CA ARG A 122 16.11 -0.06 1.49
C ARG A 122 15.00 -0.84 2.18
N VAL A 123 13.80 -0.86 1.61
CA VAL A 123 12.62 -1.53 2.19
C VAL A 123 12.10 -2.64 1.29
N THR A 124 11.35 -3.59 1.87
CA THR A 124 10.67 -4.66 1.13
C THR A 124 9.36 -5.04 1.80
N PHE A 125 8.58 -5.93 1.17
CA PHE A 125 7.40 -6.57 1.74
C PHE A 125 7.31 -8.03 1.27
N PRO A 126 6.52 -8.90 1.93
CA PRO A 126 6.51 -10.33 1.64
C PRO A 126 6.08 -10.65 0.21
N GLY A 127 6.95 -11.38 -0.51
CA GLY A 127 6.72 -11.76 -1.90
C GLY A 127 6.96 -10.66 -2.92
N ALA A 128 7.47 -9.49 -2.50
CA ALA A 128 7.87 -8.44 -3.43
C ALA A 128 9.04 -8.91 -4.32
N ILE A 129 8.93 -8.64 -5.61
CA ILE A 129 10.08 -8.63 -6.52
C ILE A 129 10.66 -7.24 -6.47
N GLU A 130 11.90 -7.12 -6.03
CA GLU A 130 12.64 -5.88 -6.15
C GLU A 130 13.21 -5.73 -7.56
N GLU A 131 12.76 -4.70 -8.27
CA GLU A 131 13.19 -4.40 -9.63
C GLU A 131 14.32 -3.36 -9.66
N TYR A 132 14.44 -2.55 -8.62
CA TYR A 132 15.43 -1.47 -8.54
C TYR A 132 15.67 -1.03 -7.10
N ASN A 133 16.92 -0.74 -6.76
CA ASN A 133 17.27 0.06 -5.59
C ASN A 133 18.47 0.97 -5.91
N ALA A 134 18.41 2.24 -5.49
CA ALA A 134 19.54 3.16 -5.57
C ALA A 134 19.40 4.34 -4.60
N ILE A 135 20.53 4.96 -4.25
CA ILE A 135 20.54 6.25 -3.57
C ILE A 135 20.16 7.32 -4.61
N ILE A 136 19.14 8.12 -4.27
CA ILE A 136 18.63 9.21 -5.09
C ILE A 136 18.83 10.53 -4.33
N THR A 137 19.48 11.47 -4.99
CA THR A 137 19.68 12.83 -4.50
C THR A 137 18.64 13.79 -5.11
N PRO A 138 18.31 14.90 -4.44
CA PRO A 138 17.37 15.89 -4.97
C PRO A 138 17.75 16.44 -6.36
N ASN A 139 19.06 16.52 -6.64
CA ASN A 139 19.56 16.96 -7.94
C ASN A 139 19.14 16.03 -9.09
N GLN A 140 19.05 14.72 -8.84
CA GLN A 140 18.60 13.74 -9.84
C GLN A 140 17.10 13.84 -10.13
N LEU A 141 16.33 14.44 -9.23
CA LEU A 141 14.88 14.56 -9.35
C LEU A 141 14.41 15.84 -10.05
N LYS A 142 15.31 16.80 -10.31
CA LYS A 142 14.97 18.12 -10.89
C LYS A 142 14.23 18.06 -12.24
N GLY A 143 14.36 16.97 -12.99
CA GLY A 143 13.65 16.77 -14.26
C GLY A 143 12.19 16.32 -14.13
N TYR A 144 11.73 15.99 -12.92
CA TYR A 144 10.37 15.52 -12.66
C TYR A 144 9.52 16.63 -12.05
N SER A 145 8.25 16.73 -12.43
CA SER A 145 7.39 17.85 -12.01
C SER A 145 6.98 17.81 -10.53
N ILE A 146 6.65 16.62 -10.01
CA ILE A 146 6.08 16.49 -8.65
C ILE A 146 7.12 16.06 -7.60
N LEU A 147 8.12 15.27 -8.00
CA LEU A 147 9.06 14.66 -7.06
C LEU A 147 9.93 15.67 -6.31
N PRO A 148 10.44 16.76 -6.91
CA PRO A 148 11.24 17.76 -6.17
C PRO A 148 10.49 18.47 -5.06
N GLY A 149 9.15 18.52 -5.12
CA GLY A 149 8.32 19.11 -4.06
C GLY A 149 8.02 18.15 -2.92
N LEU A 150 8.24 16.84 -3.12
CA LEU A 150 7.99 15.80 -2.14
C LEU A 150 9.29 15.23 -1.54
N ILE A 151 10.38 15.27 -2.30
CA ILE A 151 11.67 14.67 -1.97
C ILE A 151 12.75 15.76 -2.06
N ASP A 152 13.06 16.37 -0.91
CA ASP A 152 14.01 17.47 -0.78
C ASP A 152 15.36 17.06 -0.19
N GLU A 153 15.49 15.81 0.27
CA GLU A 153 16.72 15.22 0.76
C GLU A 153 17.12 13.92 0.03
N THR A 154 18.22 13.30 0.47
CA THR A 154 18.75 12.09 -0.17
C THR A 154 18.15 10.84 0.47
N PHE A 155 17.51 10.01 -0.34
CA PHE A 155 16.91 8.74 0.12
C PHE A 155 17.40 7.55 -0.71
N ILE A 156 17.11 6.35 -0.22
CA ILE A 156 17.13 5.13 -1.02
C ILE A 156 15.76 5.00 -1.69
N LEU A 157 15.76 5.00 -3.02
CA LEU A 157 14.60 4.63 -3.83
C LEU A 157 14.59 3.12 -4.02
N THR A 158 13.51 2.46 -3.61
CA THR A 158 13.26 1.04 -3.90
C THR A 158 12.02 0.89 -4.77
N LYS A 159 12.11 0.10 -5.84
CA LYS A 159 11.00 -0.26 -6.72
C LYS A 159 10.61 -1.72 -6.48
N LEU A 160 9.39 -1.93 -6.01
CA LEU A 160 8.87 -3.23 -5.63
C LEU A 160 7.63 -3.56 -6.47
N ARG A 161 7.57 -4.75 -7.05
CA ARG A 161 6.42 -5.24 -7.81
C ARG A 161 5.90 -6.54 -7.21
N LYS A 162 4.58 -6.67 -7.11
CA LYS A 162 3.90 -7.94 -6.84
C LYS A 162 2.51 -7.93 -7.45
N THR A 163 2.08 -9.07 -7.98
CA THR A 163 0.67 -9.30 -8.32
C THR A 163 -0.02 -9.94 -7.13
N PHE A 164 -1.15 -9.37 -6.71
CA PHE A 164 -1.94 -9.82 -5.58
C PHE A 164 -3.24 -10.45 -6.05
N THR A 165 -3.57 -11.62 -5.53
CA THR A 165 -4.93 -12.19 -5.63
C THR A 165 -5.84 -11.60 -4.55
N SER A 166 -7.15 -11.79 -4.67
CA SER A 166 -8.10 -11.39 -3.62
C SER A 166 -7.79 -12.04 -2.26
N GLU A 167 -7.31 -13.28 -2.25
CA GLU A 167 -6.95 -14.00 -1.03
C GLU A 167 -5.75 -13.38 -0.29
N GLU A 168 -4.85 -12.74 -1.02
CA GLU A 168 -3.67 -12.06 -0.44
C GLU A 168 -3.97 -10.65 0.06
N MET A 169 -5.12 -10.07 -0.30
CA MET A 169 -5.55 -8.72 0.11
C MET A 169 -6.32 -8.73 1.45
N GLY A 170 -5.96 -9.67 2.33
CA GLY A 170 -6.56 -9.79 3.66
C GLY A 170 -6.13 -8.70 4.64
N ASP A 171 -4.96 -8.09 4.43
CA ASP A 171 -4.39 -7.03 5.28
C ASP A 171 -3.68 -5.97 4.42
N ASP A 172 -3.30 -4.85 5.06
CA ASP A 172 -2.52 -3.80 4.41
C ASP A 172 -1.05 -4.18 4.27
N LEU A 173 -0.38 -3.61 3.26
CA LEU A 173 1.03 -3.86 3.04
C LEU A 173 1.86 -2.95 3.93
N VAL A 174 2.59 -3.55 4.86
CA VAL A 174 3.62 -2.85 5.64
C VAL A 174 4.98 -3.10 4.99
N LEU A 175 5.64 -2.02 4.61
CA LEU A 175 7.01 -2.05 4.12
C LEU A 175 7.96 -1.99 5.31
N PHE A 176 8.94 -2.88 5.33
CA PHE A 176 9.94 -2.96 6.39
C PHE A 176 11.36 -2.87 5.85
N PRO A 177 12.32 -2.32 6.62
CA PRO A 177 13.72 -2.27 6.22
C PRO A 177 14.29 -3.66 5.90
N VAL A 178 15.03 -3.77 4.80
CA VAL A 178 15.78 -4.97 4.46
C VAL A 178 16.99 -5.05 5.41
N PRO A 179 17.14 -6.13 6.21
CA PRO A 179 18.30 -6.29 7.05
C PRO A 179 19.57 -6.27 6.20
N LYS A 180 20.57 -5.47 6.58
CA LYS A 180 21.87 -5.39 5.88
C LYS A 180 22.59 -6.76 5.79
N TYR A 181 22.21 -7.73 6.62
CA TYR A 181 22.86 -9.04 6.74
C TYR A 181 21.90 -10.21 7.05
N ILE A 182 20.92 -10.52 6.20
CA ILE A 182 20.33 -11.88 6.17
C ILE A 182 20.10 -12.28 4.72
N THR A 183 21.10 -12.90 4.09
CA THR A 183 20.88 -13.72 2.89
C THR A 183 20.58 -15.14 3.35
N LEU A 184 19.33 -15.57 3.29
CA LEU A 184 19.09 -17.00 3.15
C LEU A 184 19.49 -17.34 1.72
N GLY A 185 20.68 -17.94 1.55
CA GLY A 185 21.06 -18.52 0.27
C GLY A 185 19.98 -19.51 -0.18
N SER A 186 19.88 -19.73 -1.49
CA SER A 186 19.00 -20.73 -2.10
C SER A 186 19.01 -22.02 -1.26
N ILE A 187 17.83 -22.56 -0.93
CA ILE A 187 17.76 -23.89 -0.32
C ILE A 187 18.30 -24.88 -1.36
N ILE A 188 19.51 -25.38 -1.13
CA ILE A 188 20.13 -26.40 -1.97
C ILE A 188 19.53 -27.73 -1.57
N ASP A 189 18.83 -28.38 -2.51
CA ASP A 189 18.45 -29.78 -2.34
C ASP A 189 19.71 -30.65 -2.46
N LEU A 190 20.13 -31.25 -1.35
CA LEU A 190 21.32 -32.11 -1.29
C LEU A 190 21.07 -33.53 -1.82
N ASN A 191 19.86 -33.81 -2.33
CA ASN A 191 19.48 -35.10 -2.91
C ASN A 191 19.81 -36.27 -1.96
N SER A 192 19.40 -36.14 -0.70
CA SER A 192 19.64 -37.14 0.33
C SER A 192 18.57 -38.23 0.31
N PRO A 193 18.91 -39.53 0.27
CA PRO A 193 17.95 -40.62 0.05
C PRO A 193 17.17 -41.04 1.32
N VAL A 194 16.84 -40.10 2.20
CA VAL A 194 16.21 -40.41 3.51
C VAL A 194 14.80 -39.83 3.57
N GLU A 195 13.80 -40.66 3.86
CA GLU A 195 12.38 -40.42 3.56
C GLU A 195 11.63 -39.43 4.48
N GLN A 196 12.21 -38.87 5.55
CA GLN A 196 11.47 -37.92 6.41
C GLN A 196 12.37 -36.87 7.08
N PHE A 197 12.05 -35.59 6.86
CA PHE A 197 12.39 -34.50 7.78
C PHE A 197 11.19 -33.56 7.98
N ILE A 198 10.99 -33.10 9.22
CA ILE A 198 10.20 -31.91 9.55
C ILE A 198 11.22 -30.78 9.71
N LEU A 199 11.16 -29.78 8.82
CA LEU A 199 11.99 -28.58 8.89
C LEU A 199 11.33 -27.57 9.84
N VAL A 200 11.75 -27.52 11.10
CA VAL A 200 11.41 -26.41 12.00
C VAL A 200 12.45 -25.32 11.78
N ILE A 201 12.06 -24.25 11.10
CA ILE A 201 12.90 -23.07 10.83
C ILE A 201 13.16 -22.36 12.16
N GLY A 202 14.28 -22.68 12.81
CA GLY A 202 14.70 -22.06 14.07
C GLY A 202 16.22 -22.10 14.23
N ILE A 203 16.86 -20.94 14.01
CA ILE A 203 18.20 -20.55 14.46
C ILE A 203 19.32 -21.58 14.16
N PHE A 204 20.03 -21.39 13.05
CA PHE A 204 21.31 -22.06 12.83
C PHE A 204 22.45 -21.34 13.59
N ILE A 205 22.90 -21.93 14.70
CA ILE A 205 24.28 -21.80 15.16
C ILE A 205 24.80 -23.22 15.42
N PHE A 206 25.63 -23.73 14.51
CA PHE A 206 26.47 -24.90 14.78
C PHE A 206 27.93 -24.46 14.88
N LEU A 207 28.37 -24.18 16.10
CA LEU A 207 29.79 -24.18 16.46
C LEU A 207 30.18 -25.60 16.87
N LEU A 208 30.64 -26.40 15.90
CA LEU A 208 31.26 -27.70 16.19
C LEU A 208 32.78 -27.55 16.14
N LYS A 209 33.35 -27.21 17.31
CA LYS A 209 34.78 -27.38 17.58
C LYS A 209 35.02 -28.86 17.85
N ILE A 210 35.62 -29.59 16.90
CA ILE A 210 36.13 -30.95 17.17
C ILE A 210 37.65 -31.01 16.98
N LYS A 211 38.25 -31.56 18.03
CA LYS A 211 39.63 -31.61 18.50
C LYS A 211 40.61 -32.20 17.47
N MET A 212 41.73 -31.51 17.23
CA MET A 212 42.90 -32.11 16.58
C MET A 212 43.33 -33.38 17.34
N ARG A 213 43.44 -34.51 16.64
CA ARG A 213 44.07 -35.71 17.16
C ARG A 213 45.38 -35.91 16.39
N ASN A 214 46.49 -35.64 17.07
CA ASN A 214 47.81 -36.06 16.60
C ASN A 214 47.85 -37.59 16.53
N ILE A 215 48.17 -38.15 15.37
CA ILE A 215 49.07 -39.29 15.19
C ILE A 215 49.91 -39.00 13.96
#